data_AF-A0A3A0BPV2-F1
#
_entry.id   AF-A0A3A0BPV2-F1
#
_cell.length_a   1.000
_cell.length_b   1.000
_cell.length_c   1.000
_cell.angle_alpha   90.00
_cell.angle_beta   90.00
_cell.angle_gamma   90.00
#
_symmetry.space_group_name_H-M   'P 1'
#
loop_
_entity.id
_entity.type
_entity.pdbx_description
1 polymer ?
#
loop_
_entity_poly.entity_id
_entity_poly.type
_entity_poly.pdbx_seq_one_letter_code
_entity_poly.pdbx_strand_id
1 'polypeptide(L)'
;MQNHSTVLDQTTWGIHLNFEGYFDSPPNCPSWLTQLQQQDWQQRGIVVWNSNLHIVTHLYAEYALELLEHLQSTDAWKFEGLVIGSLAFQLSNSHATTPSTKIGGELVLRNQIELSANQAQALVEFLTAQESLLKHISSYEKENAKQALSEVYRLIAAYGRRIREGKGREDRESIEGNEPKIIPTPIPRGSYFTVYQAAQVCQVTSKQIRAWIRKGKLEVLNLPGLGIIIEAGKLNDFLRQKNSLI
;
A
#
# COMPACT_ATOMS: atom_id res chain seq x y z
N MET A 1 -33.14 -13.24 21.37
CA MET A 1 -32.28 -12.29 20.63
C MET A 1 -32.95 -12.03 19.30
N GLN A 2 -33.50 -10.84 19.08
CA GLN A 2 -34.16 -10.49 17.84
C GLN A 2 -33.09 -10.29 16.75
N ASN A 3 -33.29 -10.91 15.58
CA ASN A 3 -32.41 -10.78 14.42
C ASN A 3 -32.50 -9.36 13.85
N HIS A 4 -31.66 -8.45 14.33
CA HIS A 4 -31.63 -7.04 13.92
C HIS A 4 -30.85 -6.77 12.62
N SER A 5 -30.40 -7.80 11.90
CA SER A 5 -29.32 -7.65 10.91
C SER A 5 -29.73 -7.42 9.45
N THR A 6 -31.01 -7.25 9.12
CA THR A 6 -31.37 -7.16 7.69
C THR A 6 -32.63 -6.32 7.44
N VAL A 7 -32.47 -5.21 6.71
CA VAL A 7 -33.57 -4.54 6.02
C VAL A 7 -33.64 -5.16 4.62
N LEU A 8 -34.50 -6.16 4.47
CA LEU A 8 -34.67 -6.93 3.24
C LEU A 8 -35.89 -6.43 2.49
N ASP A 9 -35.79 -5.28 1.81
CA ASP A 9 -36.59 -5.12 0.59
C ASP A 9 -35.79 -5.75 -0.56
N GLN A 10 -35.82 -7.08 -0.64
CA GLN A 10 -35.04 -7.88 -1.60
C GLN A 10 -35.27 -7.50 -3.07
N THR A 11 -36.26 -6.66 -3.37
CA THR A 11 -36.64 -6.36 -4.74
C THR A 11 -35.70 -5.37 -5.44
N THR A 12 -35.16 -4.37 -4.74
CA THR A 12 -34.41 -3.27 -5.40
C THR A 12 -33.09 -2.87 -4.74
N TRP A 13 -33.00 -2.89 -3.41
CA TRP A 13 -31.79 -2.54 -2.67
C TRP A 13 -31.82 -3.14 -1.26
N GLY A 14 -30.68 -3.20 -0.58
CA GLY A 14 -30.70 -3.53 0.83
C GLY A 14 -29.39 -3.31 1.53
N ILE A 15 -29.43 -3.53 2.84
CA ILE A 15 -28.30 -3.41 3.74
C ILE A 15 -28.27 -4.56 4.74
N HIS A 16 -27.09 -5.09 5.00
CA HIS A 16 -26.85 -6.03 6.08
C HIS A 16 -25.48 -5.83 6.72
N LEU A 17 -25.32 -6.36 7.93
CA LEU A 17 -24.07 -6.35 8.68
C LEU A 17 -23.56 -7.78 8.86
N ASN A 18 -22.32 -8.02 8.41
CA ASN A 18 -21.59 -9.26 8.67
C ASN A 18 -20.74 -9.12 9.93
N PHE A 19 -21.03 -9.97 10.92
CA PHE A 19 -20.26 -10.06 12.15
C PHE A 19 -19.99 -11.52 12.52
N GLU A 20 -19.00 -11.78 13.40
CA GLU A 20 -18.49 -13.11 13.75
C GLU A 20 -19.57 -14.13 14.10
N GLY A 21 -20.63 -13.71 14.80
CA GLY A 21 -21.75 -14.59 15.15
C GLY A 21 -22.62 -15.06 13.97
N TYR A 22 -22.41 -14.53 12.76
CA TYR A 22 -23.16 -14.85 11.54
C TYR A 22 -22.35 -15.58 10.46
N PHE A 23 -21.03 -15.82 10.65
CA PHE A 23 -20.26 -16.58 9.65
C PHE A 23 -20.66 -18.05 9.55
N ASP A 24 -21.32 -18.58 10.58
CA ASP A 24 -21.85 -19.94 10.54
C ASP A 24 -23.06 -20.09 9.60
N SER A 25 -23.73 -18.98 9.25
CA SER A 25 -24.88 -18.94 8.32
C SER A 25 -25.11 -17.52 7.78
N PRO A 26 -24.23 -17.01 6.89
CA PRO A 26 -24.44 -15.71 6.27
C PRO A 26 -25.73 -15.73 5.44
N PRO A 27 -26.41 -14.58 5.27
CA PRO A 27 -27.55 -14.50 4.37
C PRO A 27 -27.16 -14.93 2.95
N ASN A 28 -28.07 -15.63 2.27
CA ASN A 28 -27.86 -16.03 0.88
C ASN A 28 -27.53 -14.80 0.04
N CYS A 29 -26.42 -14.87 -0.68
CA CYS A 29 -26.00 -13.80 -1.55
C CYS A 29 -26.89 -13.75 -2.81
N PRO A 30 -27.18 -12.56 -3.38
CA PRO A 30 -27.90 -12.47 -4.64
C PRO A 30 -27.24 -13.29 -5.76
N SER A 31 -28.03 -14.03 -6.54
CA SER A 31 -27.54 -14.95 -7.59
C SER A 31 -26.80 -14.26 -8.73
N TRP A 32 -26.97 -12.94 -8.86
CA TRP A 32 -26.32 -12.14 -9.89
C TRP A 32 -24.92 -11.67 -9.52
N LEU A 33 -24.46 -11.92 -8.29
CA LEU A 33 -23.12 -11.53 -7.87
C LEU A 33 -22.04 -12.33 -8.59
N THR A 34 -21.03 -11.61 -9.06
CA THR A 34 -19.78 -12.22 -9.53
C THR A 34 -19.04 -12.91 -8.38
N GLN A 35 -18.13 -13.84 -8.69
CA GLN A 35 -17.32 -14.52 -7.68
C GLN A 35 -16.55 -13.54 -6.77
N LEU A 36 -16.04 -12.44 -7.33
CA LEU A 36 -15.34 -11.41 -6.55
C LEU A 36 -16.30 -10.69 -5.59
N GLN A 37 -17.49 -10.30 -6.06
CA GLN A 37 -18.50 -9.67 -5.21
C GLN A 37 -19.06 -10.63 -4.14
N GLN A 38 -19.09 -11.93 -4.41
CA GLN A 38 -19.46 -12.94 -3.41
C GLN A 38 -18.42 -13.02 -2.28
N GLN A 39 -17.13 -12.78 -2.58
CA GLN A 39 -16.12 -12.66 -1.53
C GLN A 39 -16.37 -11.41 -0.69
N ASP A 40 -16.64 -10.26 -1.32
CA ASP A 40 -16.99 -9.01 -0.62
C ASP A 40 -18.26 -9.18 0.23
N TRP A 41 -19.26 -9.92 -0.27
CA TRP A 41 -20.47 -10.28 0.47
C TRP A 41 -20.19 -11.04 1.76
N GLN A 42 -19.09 -11.81 1.81
CA GLN A 42 -18.69 -12.58 2.99
C GLN A 42 -17.72 -11.81 3.90
N GLN A 43 -17.28 -10.61 3.54
CA GLN A 43 -16.37 -9.83 4.37
C GLN A 43 -17.09 -9.23 5.58
N ARG A 44 -16.37 -9.13 6.70
CA ARG A 44 -16.84 -8.46 7.93
C ARG A 44 -17.14 -7.00 7.66
N GLY A 45 -18.23 -6.48 8.21
CA GLY A 45 -18.65 -5.08 8.00
C GLY A 45 -20.00 -4.99 7.32
N ILE A 46 -20.31 -3.81 6.79
CA ILE A 46 -21.62 -3.53 6.21
C ILE A 46 -21.57 -3.80 4.72
N VAL A 47 -22.60 -4.48 4.22
CA VAL A 47 -22.80 -4.72 2.81
C VAL A 47 -24.07 -4.00 2.40
N VAL A 48 -23.94 -3.13 1.40
CA VAL A 48 -25.06 -2.44 0.74
C VAL A 48 -25.10 -2.90 -0.70
N TRP A 49 -26.29 -3.21 -1.21
CA TRP A 49 -26.46 -3.66 -2.59
C TRP A 49 -27.62 -2.95 -3.28
N ASN A 50 -27.53 -2.87 -4.59
CA ASN A 50 -28.59 -2.42 -5.48
C ASN A 50 -28.78 -3.49 -6.57
N SER A 51 -29.94 -4.16 -6.56
CA SER A 51 -30.21 -5.27 -7.48
C SER A 51 -30.38 -4.80 -8.92
N ASN A 52 -30.95 -3.61 -9.14
CA ASN A 52 -31.16 -3.06 -10.47
C ASN A 52 -29.84 -2.73 -11.17
N LEU A 53 -28.86 -2.24 -10.41
CA LEU A 53 -27.53 -1.89 -10.93
C LEU A 53 -26.55 -3.06 -10.89
N HIS A 54 -26.89 -4.16 -10.22
CA HIS A 54 -25.98 -5.27 -9.96
C HIS A 54 -24.68 -4.84 -9.25
N ILE A 55 -24.79 -3.89 -8.32
CA ILE A 55 -23.68 -3.34 -7.56
C ILE A 55 -23.80 -3.76 -6.10
N VAL A 56 -22.65 -4.15 -5.53
CA VAL A 56 -22.45 -4.33 -4.09
C VAL A 56 -21.30 -3.44 -3.65
N THR A 57 -21.52 -2.74 -2.54
CA THR A 57 -20.50 -1.99 -1.83
C THR A 57 -20.35 -2.55 -0.43
N HIS A 58 -19.10 -2.74 -0.05
CA HIS A 58 -18.69 -3.09 1.30
C HIS A 58 -18.16 -1.85 2.03
N LEU A 59 -18.57 -1.67 3.28
CA LEU A 59 -18.11 -0.63 4.18
C LEU A 59 -17.48 -1.28 5.41
N TYR A 60 -16.19 -0.98 5.65
CA TYR A 60 -15.53 -1.32 6.91
C TYR A 60 -16.20 -0.61 8.09
N ALA A 61 -16.10 -1.19 9.28
CA ALA A 61 -16.80 -0.65 10.44
C ALA A 61 -16.30 0.74 10.83
N GLU A 62 -15.00 1.00 10.71
CA GLU A 62 -14.43 2.34 10.93
C GLU A 62 -15.00 3.37 9.96
N TYR A 63 -15.00 3.06 8.66
CA TYR A 63 -15.56 3.97 7.66
C TYR A 63 -17.06 4.21 7.85
N ALA A 64 -17.82 3.18 8.22
CA ALA A 64 -19.23 3.32 8.50
C ALA A 64 -19.52 4.23 9.70
N LEU A 65 -18.66 4.22 10.72
CA LEU A 65 -18.76 5.13 11.88
C LEU A 65 -18.41 6.57 11.48
N GLU A 66 -17.35 6.77 10.69
CA GLU A 66 -17.00 8.10 10.16
C GLU A 66 -18.13 8.66 9.28
N LEU A 67 -18.71 7.80 8.43
CA LEU A 67 -19.87 8.15 7.61
C LEU A 67 -21.07 8.54 8.48
N LEU A 68 -21.37 7.78 9.55
CA LEU A 68 -22.45 8.11 10.48
C LEU A 68 -22.23 9.48 11.15
N GLU A 69 -21.02 9.76 11.63
CA GLU A 69 -20.67 11.06 12.22
C GLU A 69 -20.84 12.21 11.21
N HIS A 70 -20.43 12.00 9.96
CA HIS A 70 -20.63 12.96 8.88
C HIS A 70 -22.12 13.20 8.58
N LEU A 71 -22.93 12.14 8.53
CA LEU A 71 -24.37 12.22 8.27
C LEU A 71 -25.15 12.83 9.45
N GLN A 72 -24.64 12.74 10.67
CA GLN A 72 -25.22 13.40 11.84
C GLN A 72 -24.88 14.90 11.91
N SER A 73 -23.76 15.31 11.31
CA SER A 73 -23.32 16.72 11.28
C SER A 73 -23.84 17.51 10.08
N THR A 74 -24.41 16.82 9.08
CA THR A 74 -24.92 17.44 7.84
C THR A 74 -26.32 16.95 7.51
N ASP A 75 -27.18 17.83 7.00
CA ASP A 75 -28.56 17.49 6.63
C ASP A 75 -28.79 17.41 5.10
N ALA A 76 -27.76 17.67 4.29
CA ALA A 76 -27.87 17.70 2.83
C ALA A 76 -28.42 16.38 2.25
N TRP A 77 -28.01 15.24 2.83
CA TRP A 77 -28.43 13.92 2.38
C TRP A 77 -29.94 13.66 2.52
N LYS A 78 -30.63 14.41 3.40
CA LYS A 78 -32.10 14.33 3.56
C LYS A 78 -32.85 14.82 2.33
N PHE A 79 -32.20 15.62 1.48
CA PHE A 79 -32.81 16.19 0.27
C PHE A 79 -32.13 15.68 -1.00
N GLU A 80 -30.81 15.56 -0.99
CA GLU A 80 -30.00 15.22 -2.17
C GLU A 80 -29.75 13.70 -2.32
N GLY A 81 -29.99 12.93 -1.25
CA GLY A 81 -29.55 11.53 -1.18
C GLY A 81 -28.08 11.41 -0.78
N LEU A 82 -27.49 10.24 -1.01
CA LEU A 82 -26.13 9.95 -0.57
C LEU A 82 -25.43 9.01 -1.55
N VAL A 83 -24.20 9.34 -1.93
CA VAL A 83 -23.33 8.41 -2.67
C VAL A 83 -22.44 7.69 -1.68
N ILE A 84 -22.53 6.37 -1.65
CA ILE A 84 -21.64 5.51 -0.85
C ILE A 84 -20.81 4.61 -1.76
N GLY A 85 -19.67 4.15 -1.29
CA GLY A 85 -18.82 3.22 -2.03
C GLY A 85 -17.78 2.56 -1.13
N SER A 86 -17.15 1.52 -1.62
CA SER A 86 -15.99 0.91 -0.95
C SER A 86 -14.76 1.80 -1.11
N LEU A 87 -14.10 2.12 0.00
CA LEU A 87 -12.84 2.87 -0.04
C LEU A 87 -11.75 2.05 -0.73
N ALA A 88 -11.06 2.67 -1.68
CA ALA A 88 -9.93 2.06 -2.38
C ALA A 88 -8.80 3.07 -2.55
N PHE A 89 -7.57 2.61 -2.45
CA PHE A 89 -6.41 3.44 -2.76
C PHE A 89 -6.06 3.29 -4.24
N GLN A 90 -6.27 4.35 -5.03
CA GLN A 90 -5.89 4.38 -6.42
C GLN A 90 -4.44 4.85 -6.54
N LEU A 91 -3.58 3.93 -6.96
CA LEU A 91 -2.22 4.28 -7.35
C LEU A 91 -2.28 5.02 -8.68
N SER A 92 -1.78 6.26 -8.69
CA SER A 92 -1.65 7.05 -9.90
C SER A 92 -0.61 6.37 -10.81
N ASN A 93 -1.08 5.56 -11.77
CA ASN A 93 -0.25 5.06 -12.88
C ASN A 93 0.03 6.21 -13.86
N SER A 94 0.73 7.24 -13.39
CA SER A 94 1.29 8.22 -14.30
C SER A 94 2.47 7.57 -15.03
N HIS A 95 2.21 7.07 -16.24
CA HIS A 95 3.22 6.88 -17.29
C HIS A 95 3.80 8.22 -17.79
N ALA A 96 3.69 9.29 -17.00
CA ALA A 96 4.27 10.57 -17.31
C ALA A 96 5.78 10.47 -17.13
N THR A 97 6.51 10.69 -18.20
CA THR A 97 7.99 10.76 -18.32
C THR A 97 8.66 11.81 -17.42
N THR A 98 7.90 12.47 -16.56
CA THR A 98 8.38 13.41 -15.55
C THR A 98 8.29 12.78 -14.17
N PRO A 99 9.41 12.65 -13.43
CA PRO A 99 9.42 12.12 -12.08
C PRO A 99 8.69 13.10 -11.14
N SER A 100 7.39 12.87 -10.95
CA SER A 100 6.64 13.54 -9.89
C SER A 100 7.11 12.96 -8.55
N THR A 101 7.61 13.83 -7.68
CA THR A 101 8.10 13.50 -6.33
C THR A 101 6.97 13.16 -5.35
N LYS A 102 5.70 13.21 -5.77
CA LYS A 102 4.57 12.75 -4.97
C LYS A 102 4.28 11.29 -5.30
N ILE A 103 4.92 10.39 -4.56
CA ILE A 103 4.42 9.02 -4.38
C ILE A 103 3.13 9.15 -3.53
N GLY A 104 2.05 9.59 -4.16
CA GLY A 104 0.76 9.80 -3.51
C GLY A 104 -0.31 9.15 -4.36
N GLY A 105 -0.85 8.02 -3.89
CA GLY A 105 -2.13 7.55 -4.39
C GLY A 105 -3.26 8.40 -3.81
N GLU A 106 -4.42 8.33 -4.46
CA GLU A 106 -5.64 9.02 -4.04
C GLU A 106 -6.60 8.01 -3.44
N LEU A 107 -7.28 8.39 -2.35
CA LEU A 107 -8.37 7.57 -1.80
C LEU A 107 -9.62 7.83 -2.66
N VAL A 108 -10.15 6.80 -3.27
CA VAL A 108 -11.32 6.89 -4.15
C VAL A 108 -12.41 5.91 -3.71
N LEU A 109 -13.66 6.22 -4.04
CA LEU A 109 -14.79 5.31 -3.84
C LEU A 109 -14.98 4.41 -5.06
N ARG A 110 -14.93 3.09 -4.85
CA ARG A 110 -15.29 2.07 -5.84
C ARG A 110 -16.71 1.56 -5.60
N ASN A 111 -17.30 0.95 -6.63
CA ASN A 111 -18.62 0.33 -6.57
C ASN A 111 -19.70 1.26 -6.01
N GLN A 112 -19.68 2.52 -6.46
CA GLN A 112 -20.54 3.55 -5.90
C GLN A 112 -22.03 3.20 -6.08
N ILE A 113 -22.81 3.45 -5.03
CA ILE A 113 -24.27 3.32 -5.03
C ILE A 113 -24.82 4.68 -4.64
N GLU A 114 -25.66 5.24 -5.51
CA GLU A 114 -26.45 6.42 -5.21
C GLU A 114 -27.73 6.00 -4.48
N LEU A 115 -27.88 6.48 -3.25
CA LEU A 115 -29.04 6.27 -2.40
C LEU A 115 -29.94 7.50 -2.49
N SER A 116 -31.22 7.29 -2.75
CA SER A 116 -32.24 8.32 -2.56
C SER A 116 -32.32 8.78 -1.10
N ALA A 117 -32.92 9.95 -0.84
CA ALA A 117 -33.10 10.46 0.53
C ALA A 117 -33.73 9.44 1.49
N ASN A 118 -34.74 8.68 1.04
CA ASN A 118 -35.38 7.65 1.86
C ASN A 118 -34.45 6.47 2.18
N GLN A 119 -33.61 6.07 1.20
CA GLN A 119 -32.63 5.00 1.39
C GLN A 119 -31.47 5.46 2.28
N ALA A 120 -31.03 6.72 2.13
CA ALA A 120 -30.03 7.34 2.98
C ALA A 120 -30.54 7.44 4.44
N GLN A 121 -31.80 7.81 4.65
CA GLN A 121 -32.45 7.78 5.96
C GLN A 121 -32.42 6.38 6.58
N ALA A 122 -32.82 5.35 5.82
CA ALA A 122 -32.78 3.97 6.28
C ALA A 122 -31.35 3.49 6.60
N LEU A 123 -30.35 3.92 5.82
CA LEU A 123 -28.93 3.68 6.13
C LEU A 123 -28.53 4.33 7.45
N VAL A 124 -28.88 5.60 7.69
CA VAL A 124 -28.56 6.32 8.93
C VAL A 124 -29.19 5.64 10.14
N GLU A 125 -30.46 5.25 10.04
CA GLU A 125 -31.16 4.52 11.09
C GLU A 125 -30.49 3.17 11.38
N PHE A 126 -30.12 2.44 10.34
CA PHE A 126 -29.39 1.18 10.47
C PHE A 126 -28.02 1.37 11.15
N LEU A 127 -27.22 2.33 10.69
CA LEU A 127 -25.91 2.65 11.26
C LEU A 127 -26.03 3.05 12.74
N THR A 128 -27.02 3.88 13.07
CA THR A 128 -27.30 4.32 14.44
C THR A 128 -27.67 3.13 15.33
N ALA A 129 -28.54 2.23 14.84
CA ALA A 129 -28.95 1.04 15.58
C ALA A 129 -27.77 0.06 15.82
N GLN A 130 -26.80 0.01 14.90
CA GLN A 130 -25.65 -0.90 14.97
C GLN A 130 -24.37 -0.24 15.50
N GLU A 131 -24.41 1.02 15.95
CA GLU A 131 -23.22 1.81 16.29
C GLU A 131 -22.30 1.12 17.31
N SER A 132 -22.89 0.52 18.37
CA SER A 132 -22.12 -0.18 19.41
C SER A 132 -21.39 -1.41 18.88
N LEU A 133 -22.04 -2.17 17.99
CA LEU A 133 -21.46 -3.33 17.33
C LEU A 133 -20.38 -2.91 16.33
N LEU A 134 -20.60 -1.84 15.56
CA LEU A 134 -19.59 -1.29 14.67
C LEU A 134 -18.34 -0.82 15.42
N LYS A 135 -18.48 -0.18 16.59
CA LYS A 135 -17.33 0.18 17.44
C LYS A 135 -16.53 -1.04 17.89
N HIS A 136 -17.22 -2.13 18.21
CA HIS A 136 -16.58 -3.39 18.56
C HIS A 136 -15.82 -4.00 17.36
N ILE A 137 -16.45 -4.06 16.19
CA ILE A 137 -15.85 -4.56 14.95
C ILE A 137 -14.63 -3.72 14.57
N SER A 138 -14.74 -2.39 14.60
CA SER A 138 -13.65 -1.46 14.28
C SER A 138 -12.42 -1.70 15.16
N SER A 139 -12.63 -1.96 16.45
CA SER A 139 -11.52 -2.27 17.38
C SER A 139 -10.78 -3.55 16.99
N TYR A 140 -11.53 -4.57 16.56
CA TYR A 140 -10.97 -5.84 16.10
C TYR A 140 -10.26 -5.69 14.74
N GLU A 141 -10.85 -4.96 13.79
CA GLU A 141 -10.23 -4.64 12.48
C GLU A 141 -8.88 -3.92 12.66
N LYS A 142 -8.80 -2.97 13.59
CA LYS A 142 -7.56 -2.24 13.91
C LYS A 142 -6.46 -3.15 14.43
N GLU A 143 -6.79 -4.06 15.36
CA GLU A 143 -5.81 -4.99 15.89
C GLU A 143 -5.34 -5.99 14.83
N ASN A 144 -6.27 -6.51 14.00
CA ASN A 144 -5.91 -7.37 12.88
C ASN A 144 -5.02 -6.66 11.84
N ALA A 145 -5.33 -5.41 11.49
CA ALA A 145 -4.52 -4.62 10.57
C ALA A 145 -3.10 -4.41 11.12
N LYS A 146 -2.98 -4.14 12.43
CA LYS A 146 -1.70 -4.00 13.12
C LYS A 146 -0.90 -5.31 13.09
N GLN A 147 -1.55 -6.45 13.33
CA GLN A 147 -0.90 -7.77 13.25
C GLN A 147 -0.43 -8.10 11.84
N ALA A 148 -1.29 -7.87 10.84
CA ALA A 148 -0.94 -8.07 9.43
C ALA A 148 0.26 -7.19 9.02
N LEU A 149 0.28 -5.92 9.42
CA LEU A 149 1.39 -5.02 9.14
C LEU A 149 2.69 -5.46 9.83
N SER A 150 2.61 -5.89 11.09
CA SER A 150 3.75 -6.46 11.82
C SER A 150 4.34 -7.67 11.10
N GLU A 151 3.48 -8.54 10.57
CA GLU A 151 3.90 -9.72 9.81
C GLU A 151 4.60 -9.34 8.50
N VAL A 152 4.08 -8.34 7.77
CA VAL A 152 4.74 -7.80 6.57
C VAL A 152 6.14 -7.27 6.91
N TYR A 153 6.30 -6.50 7.98
CA TYR A 153 7.62 -6.03 8.42
C TYR A 153 8.56 -7.18 8.79
N ARG A 154 8.05 -8.21 9.45
CA ARG A 154 8.81 -9.42 9.79
C ARG A 154 9.32 -10.13 8.53
N LEU A 155 8.48 -10.25 7.51
CA LEU A 155 8.84 -10.84 6.21
C LEU A 155 9.89 -10.01 5.46
N ILE A 156 9.75 -8.69 5.42
CA ILE A 156 10.74 -7.78 4.82
C ILE A 156 12.09 -7.92 5.53
N ALA A 157 12.08 -7.94 6.87
CA ALA A 157 13.30 -8.10 7.66
C ALA A 157 13.96 -9.48 7.44
N ALA A 158 13.16 -10.55 7.37
CA ALA A 158 13.63 -11.90 7.10
C ALA A 158 14.23 -12.03 5.69
N TYR A 159 13.57 -11.46 4.68
CA TYR A 159 14.11 -11.38 3.32
C TYR A 159 15.45 -10.63 3.31
N GLY A 160 15.52 -9.46 3.96
CA GLY A 160 16.76 -8.69 4.07
C GLY A 160 17.90 -9.47 4.76
N ARG A 161 17.60 -10.29 5.77
CA ARG A 161 18.59 -11.20 6.40
C ARG A 161 19.08 -12.26 5.42
N ARG A 162 18.16 -12.96 4.74
CA ARG A 162 18.50 -13.99 3.74
C ARG A 162 19.39 -13.45 2.64
N ILE A 163 19.10 -12.25 2.12
CA ILE A 163 19.94 -11.62 1.08
C ILE A 163 21.35 -11.31 1.58
N ARG A 164 21.53 -10.93 2.85
CA ARG A 164 22.86 -10.69 3.45
C ARG A 164 23.64 -11.98 3.72
N GLU A 165 22.94 -13.02 4.18
CA GLU A 165 23.55 -14.32 4.50
C GLU A 165 23.90 -15.11 3.23
N GLY A 166 23.07 -15.04 2.18
CA GLY A 166 23.33 -15.66 0.87
C GLY A 166 24.55 -15.06 0.16
N LYS A 167 24.69 -13.72 0.18
CA LYS A 167 25.89 -13.04 -0.32
C LYS A 167 27.18 -13.38 0.44
N GLY A 168 27.08 -13.95 1.64
CA GLY A 168 28.24 -14.39 2.42
C GLY A 168 28.77 -15.78 2.05
N ARG A 169 28.01 -16.59 1.29
CA ARG A 169 28.40 -17.97 0.93
C ARG A 169 28.78 -18.16 -0.54
N GLU A 170 28.18 -17.45 -1.50
CA GLU A 170 28.52 -17.61 -2.93
C GLU A 170 29.69 -16.73 -3.40
N ASP A 171 30.02 -15.62 -2.73
CA ASP A 171 31.20 -14.78 -3.07
C ASP A 171 32.54 -15.35 -2.54
N ARG A 172 32.59 -16.64 -2.16
CA ARG A 172 33.82 -17.36 -1.78
C ARG A 172 34.18 -18.49 -2.73
N GLU A 173 33.40 -18.72 -3.78
CA GLU A 173 33.94 -19.39 -4.96
C GLU A 173 34.63 -18.32 -5.80
N SER A 174 35.94 -18.45 -5.91
CA SER A 174 36.80 -17.64 -6.77
C SER A 174 36.29 -17.75 -8.21
N ILE A 175 35.44 -16.82 -8.63
CA ILE A 175 35.16 -16.59 -10.04
C ILE A 175 36.49 -16.15 -10.64
N GLU A 176 37.14 -17.05 -11.36
CA GLU A 176 38.27 -16.71 -12.23
C GLU A 176 37.87 -15.53 -13.11
N GLY A 177 38.64 -14.45 -12.97
CA GLY A 177 38.28 -13.11 -13.41
C GLY A 177 38.13 -12.99 -14.92
N ASN A 178 36.88 -12.88 -15.37
CA ASN A 178 36.60 -11.96 -16.46
C ASN A 178 36.42 -10.58 -15.84
N GLU A 179 37.35 -9.65 -16.08
CA GLU A 179 37.25 -8.26 -15.64
C GLU A 179 35.84 -7.73 -15.98
N PRO A 180 34.99 -7.46 -14.98
CA PRO A 180 33.68 -6.90 -15.27
C PRO A 180 33.90 -5.52 -15.87
N LYS A 181 33.48 -5.33 -17.13
CA LYS A 181 33.37 -4.01 -17.76
C LYS A 181 32.30 -3.22 -17.03
N ILE A 182 32.67 -2.62 -15.90
CA ILE A 182 31.77 -1.81 -15.07
C ILE A 182 31.55 -0.48 -15.77
N ILE A 183 30.38 -0.34 -16.39
CA ILE A 183 29.98 0.89 -17.07
C ILE A 183 29.38 1.83 -16.00
N PRO A 184 29.82 3.09 -15.90
CA PRO A 184 29.20 4.07 -15.02
C PRO A 184 27.75 4.36 -15.45
N THR A 185 26.91 4.70 -14.48
CA THR A 185 25.52 5.09 -14.73
C THR A 185 25.48 6.51 -15.30
N PRO A 186 24.97 6.73 -16.52
CA PRO A 186 24.85 8.06 -17.09
C PRO A 186 23.67 8.81 -16.45
N ILE A 187 23.91 10.04 -16.01
CA ILE A 187 22.93 11.00 -15.50
C ILE A 187 23.11 12.30 -16.30
N PRO A 188 22.10 13.16 -16.49
CA PRO A 188 22.24 14.37 -17.33
C PRO A 188 23.42 15.30 -17.00
N ARG A 189 24.01 15.20 -15.80
CA ARG A 189 25.17 15.99 -15.36
C ARG A 189 26.51 15.27 -15.44
N GLY A 190 26.55 14.01 -15.87
CA GLY A 190 27.79 13.24 -15.98
C GLY A 190 27.63 11.74 -15.77
N SER A 191 28.75 11.05 -15.71
CA SER A 191 28.82 9.60 -15.50
C SER A 191 29.19 9.31 -14.06
N TYR A 192 28.42 8.46 -13.38
CA TYR A 192 28.58 8.20 -11.95
C TYR A 192 28.67 6.72 -11.61
N PHE A 193 29.46 6.40 -10.60
CA PHE A 193 29.52 5.07 -9.99
C PHE A 193 28.81 5.07 -8.65
N THR A 194 28.01 4.04 -8.40
CA THR A 194 27.59 3.73 -7.03
C THR A 194 28.80 3.33 -6.19
N VAL A 195 28.68 3.39 -4.86
CA VAL A 195 29.72 2.89 -3.93
C VAL A 195 30.13 1.44 -4.23
N TYR A 196 29.20 0.62 -4.73
CA TYR A 196 29.49 -0.77 -5.10
C TYR A 196 30.30 -0.86 -6.39
N GLN A 197 29.90 -0.13 -7.44
CA GLN A 197 30.66 -0.09 -8.69
C GLN A 197 32.06 0.49 -8.50
N ALA A 198 32.19 1.58 -7.73
CA ALA A 198 33.49 2.18 -7.43
C ALA A 198 34.42 1.23 -6.66
N ALA A 199 33.86 0.42 -5.76
CA ALA A 199 34.60 -0.63 -5.06
C ALA A 199 35.17 -1.67 -6.03
N GLN A 200 34.37 -2.10 -7.01
CA GLN A 200 34.82 -3.04 -8.03
C GLN A 200 35.90 -2.42 -8.94
N VAL A 201 35.71 -1.18 -9.42
CA VAL A 201 36.69 -0.45 -10.24
C VAL A 201 38.04 -0.30 -9.51
N CYS A 202 38.00 -0.03 -8.20
CA CYS A 202 39.19 0.16 -7.39
C CYS A 202 39.78 -1.15 -6.82
N GLN A 203 39.15 -2.30 -7.07
CA GLN A 203 39.48 -3.59 -6.46
C GLN A 203 39.58 -3.53 -4.92
N VAL A 204 38.62 -2.84 -4.28
CA VAL A 204 38.53 -2.71 -2.82
C VAL A 204 37.12 -3.02 -2.32
N THR A 205 36.94 -3.12 -1.02
CA THR A 205 35.60 -3.29 -0.43
C THR A 205 34.80 -1.98 -0.44
N SER A 206 33.47 -2.06 -0.53
CA SER A 206 32.59 -0.90 -0.34
C SER A 206 32.79 -0.20 1.02
N LYS A 207 33.24 -0.94 2.05
CA LYS A 207 33.59 -0.38 3.37
C LYS A 207 34.79 0.56 3.28
N GLN A 208 35.81 0.21 2.48
CA GLN A 208 36.97 1.05 2.23
C GLN A 208 36.59 2.31 1.43
N ILE A 209 35.76 2.18 0.39
CA ILE A 209 35.21 3.34 -0.35
C ILE A 209 34.50 4.30 0.62
N ARG A 210 33.57 3.80 1.45
CA ARG A 210 32.88 4.63 2.46
C ARG A 210 33.81 5.25 3.49
N ALA A 211 34.92 4.59 3.82
CA ALA A 211 35.94 5.17 4.70
C ALA A 211 36.70 6.31 4.01
N TRP A 212 36.98 6.21 2.71
CA TRP A 212 37.59 7.30 1.94
C TRP A 212 36.67 8.50 1.83
N ILE A 213 35.37 8.28 1.57
CA ILE A 213 34.34 9.32 1.54
C ILE A 213 34.26 10.04 2.89
N ARG A 214 34.18 9.29 4.01
CA ARG A 214 34.16 9.90 5.36
C ARG A 214 35.42 10.69 5.71
N LYS A 215 36.56 10.33 5.12
CA LYS A 215 37.83 11.07 5.29
C LYS A 215 37.96 12.24 4.31
N GLY A 216 36.94 12.55 3.52
CA GLY A 216 36.98 13.61 2.51
C GLY A 216 37.92 13.34 1.33
N LYS A 217 38.35 12.08 1.12
CA LYS A 217 39.26 11.72 0.04
C LYS A 217 38.57 11.52 -1.31
N LEU A 218 37.25 11.33 -1.29
CA LEU A 218 36.40 11.18 -2.47
C LEU A 218 35.20 12.10 -2.32
N GLU A 219 35.02 12.99 -3.29
CA GLU A 219 33.81 13.81 -3.41
C GLU A 219 32.65 12.93 -3.87
N VAL A 220 31.48 13.15 -3.28
CA VAL A 220 30.27 12.36 -3.55
C VAL A 220 29.04 13.24 -3.66
N LEU A 221 28.06 12.75 -4.40
CA LEU A 221 26.70 13.27 -4.39
C LEU A 221 25.79 12.24 -3.72
N ASN A 222 24.88 12.71 -2.87
CA ASN A 222 23.82 11.88 -2.30
C ASN A 222 22.53 12.16 -3.06
N LEU A 223 22.09 11.21 -3.89
CA LEU A 223 20.86 11.34 -4.65
C LEU A 223 19.74 10.52 -3.99
N PRO A 224 18.54 11.09 -3.81
CA PRO A 224 17.37 10.33 -3.39
C PRO A 224 17.14 9.12 -4.30
N GLY A 225 16.95 7.93 -3.73
CA GLY A 225 16.71 6.68 -4.46
C GLY A 225 17.97 5.95 -4.96
N LEU A 226 19.04 6.67 -5.32
CA LEU A 226 20.31 6.08 -5.79
C LEU A 226 21.38 6.01 -4.70
N GLY A 227 21.19 6.75 -3.60
CA GLY A 227 22.13 6.84 -2.49
C GLY A 227 23.40 7.60 -2.87
N ILE A 228 24.53 7.16 -2.31
CA ILE A 228 25.83 7.81 -2.52
C ILE A 228 26.41 7.38 -3.86
N ILE A 229 26.68 8.36 -4.73
CA ILE A 229 27.32 8.19 -6.02
C ILE A 229 28.60 9.02 -6.12
N ILE A 230 29.56 8.53 -6.89
CA ILE A 230 30.88 9.12 -7.11
C ILE A 230 31.00 9.43 -8.61
N GLU A 231 31.37 10.66 -8.95
CA GLU A 231 31.59 11.04 -10.34
C GLU A 231 32.80 10.26 -10.93
N ALA A 232 32.66 9.74 -12.14
CA ALA A 232 33.68 8.90 -12.77
C ALA A 232 35.02 9.62 -12.93
N GLY A 233 35.01 10.92 -13.29
CA GLY A 233 36.22 11.75 -13.39
C GLY A 233 36.96 11.82 -12.04
N LYS A 234 36.23 12.15 -10.97
CA LYS A 234 36.78 12.26 -9.61
C LYS A 234 37.35 10.94 -9.10
N LEU A 235 36.70 9.81 -9.41
CA LEU A 235 37.21 8.49 -9.05
C LEU A 235 38.52 8.17 -9.80
N ASN A 236 38.60 8.50 -11.08
CA ASN A 236 39.80 8.30 -11.88
C ASN A 236 40.96 9.19 -11.41
N ASP A 237 40.70 10.44 -11.06
CA ASP A 237 41.71 11.36 -10.51
C ASP A 237 42.28 10.83 -9.19
N PHE A 238 41.40 10.34 -8.31
CA PHE A 238 41.80 9.70 -7.06
C PHE A 238 42.70 8.47 -7.28
N LEU A 239 42.37 7.62 -8.27
CA LEU A 239 43.19 6.45 -8.61
C LEU A 239 44.57 6.86 -9.16
N ARG A 240 44.64 7.90 -9.99
CA ARG A 240 45.91 8.43 -10.50
C ARG A 240 46.81 8.94 -9.36
N GLN A 241 46.26 9.72 -8.43
CA GLN A 241 47.00 10.22 -7.27
C GLN A 241 47.51 9.08 -6.37
N LYS A 242 46.69 8.05 -6.16
CA LYS A 242 47.07 6.89 -5.36
C LYS A 242 48.25 6.12 -5.98
N ASN A 243 48.26 5.96 -7.31
CA ASN A 243 49.32 5.25 -8.02
C ASN A 243 50.63 6.06 -8.11
N SER A 244 50.58 7.40 -8.00
CA SER A 244 51.79 8.24 -7.94
C SER A 244 52.50 8.25 -6.58
N LEU A 245 51.88 7.69 -5.53
CA LEU A 245 52.40 7.65 -4.16
C LEU A 245 53.03 6.29 -3.80
N ILE A 246 53.10 5.37 -4.77
CA ILE A 246 53.74 4.04 -4.66
C ILE A 246 54.98 4.07 -5.54
#